data_AF-A0A6V7VTL8-F1
#
_entry.id   AF-A0A6V7VTL8-F1
#
_cell.length_a   1.000
_cell.length_b   1.000
_cell.length_c   1.000
_cell.angle_alpha   90.00
_cell.angle_beta   90.00
_cell.angle_gamma   90.00
#
_symmetry.space_group_name_H-M   'P 1'
#
loop_
_entity.id
_entity.type
_entity.pdbx_description
1 polymer ?
#
loop_
_entity_poly.entity_id
_entity_poly.type
_entity_poly.pdbx_seq_one_letter_code
_entity_poly.pdbx_strand_id
1 'polypeptide(L)'
;MPILWVNRPGGTLLGYLNMKTEEAYFSQAGKAECVVGKPLSEMMIIIRNLKGGPPGCVCASCPKGPPPVLIMLNEWADIRMGDPWPGYRTVRAGDKTLNATAGDCAEQHVALWYVHGEPVMGRIWNNGGKVAAAFGWNGKAFTDNIGSIQVLVDLPEQVRGYDYLWRPWSDAAVYDKNSRVYYPVHVDHVKGNISPCLLTLPNGKEALGKADIRNERASAVVAGKDERFEGPAVHKFLVLCRKPKPGQKFDE
;
A
#
# COMPACT_ATOMS: atom_id res chain seq x y z
N MET A 1 18.55 -21.41 4.91
CA MET A 1 17.64 -20.53 5.69
C MET A 1 17.34 -19.28 4.88
N PRO A 2 16.13 -18.69 4.91
CA PRO A 2 15.87 -17.43 4.22
C PRO A 2 16.76 -16.30 4.75
N ILE A 3 17.29 -15.47 3.85
CA ILE A 3 18.11 -14.29 4.18
C ILE A 3 17.73 -13.14 3.24
N LEU A 4 17.56 -11.94 3.81
CA LEU A 4 17.09 -10.75 3.13
C LEU A 4 18.21 -9.71 3.07
N TRP A 5 18.63 -9.36 1.86
CA TRP A 5 19.61 -8.30 1.65
C TRP A 5 18.90 -6.95 1.57
N VAL A 6 18.66 -6.37 2.75
CA VAL A 6 17.77 -5.21 2.95
C VAL A 6 18.29 -3.92 2.32
N ASN A 7 19.61 -3.71 2.39
CA ASN A 7 20.26 -2.49 1.90
C ASN A 7 20.95 -2.70 0.54
N ARG A 8 20.43 -3.63 -0.28
CA ARG A 8 21.03 -3.94 -1.58
C ARG A 8 20.83 -2.78 -2.57
N PRO A 9 21.90 -2.31 -3.25
CA PRO A 9 21.75 -1.35 -4.35
C PRO A 9 20.79 -1.88 -5.43
N GLY A 10 19.84 -1.06 -5.86
CA GLY A 10 18.83 -1.45 -6.86
C GLY A 10 17.64 -2.24 -6.31
N GLY A 11 17.52 -2.36 -4.99
CA GLY A 11 16.34 -2.90 -4.31
C GLY A 11 16.62 -4.20 -3.55
N THR A 12 15.86 -4.36 -2.47
CA THR A 12 15.90 -5.52 -1.56
C THR A 12 15.70 -6.83 -2.31
N LEU A 13 16.46 -7.86 -1.92
CA LEU A 13 16.36 -9.19 -2.53
C LEU A 13 16.35 -10.28 -1.44
N LEU A 14 15.38 -11.18 -1.54
CA LEU A 14 15.29 -12.37 -0.70
C LEU A 14 16.05 -13.52 -1.37
N GLY A 15 16.89 -14.19 -0.61
CA GLY A 15 17.68 -15.35 -1.05
C GLY A 15 17.69 -16.45 0.00
N TYR A 16 18.69 -17.33 -0.08
CA TYR A 16 18.91 -18.36 0.93
C TYR A 16 20.38 -18.38 1.38
N LEU A 17 20.57 -18.59 2.69
CA LEU A 17 21.85 -18.84 3.34
C LEU A 17 22.06 -20.35 3.49
N ASN A 18 23.17 -20.86 2.96
CA ASN A 18 23.66 -22.20 3.22
C ASN A 18 24.44 -22.21 4.55
N MET A 19 23.89 -22.84 5.57
CA MET A 19 24.49 -22.87 6.91
C MET A 19 25.76 -23.73 6.99
N LYS A 20 26.05 -24.58 5.99
CA LYS A 20 27.26 -25.42 5.99
C LYS A 20 28.46 -24.67 5.44
N THR A 21 28.24 -23.88 4.38
CA THR A 21 29.31 -23.14 3.69
C THR A 21 29.35 -21.66 4.07
N GLU A 22 28.33 -21.17 4.77
CA GLU A 22 28.14 -19.75 5.10
C GLU A 22 28.05 -18.85 3.87
N GLU A 23 27.50 -19.40 2.77
CA GLU A 23 27.27 -18.71 1.51
C GLU A 23 25.79 -18.34 1.35
N ALA A 24 25.51 -17.07 1.06
CA ALA A 24 24.18 -16.61 0.70
C ALA A 24 24.05 -16.46 -0.81
N TYR A 25 22.97 -16.99 -1.38
CA TYR A 25 22.69 -16.96 -2.81
C TYR A 25 21.41 -16.18 -3.11
N PHE A 26 21.50 -15.28 -4.08
CA PHE A 26 20.40 -14.40 -4.50
C PHE A 26 20.20 -14.47 -6.02
N SER A 27 18.97 -14.71 -6.48
CA SER A 27 18.67 -14.83 -7.91
C SER A 27 18.01 -13.57 -8.47
N GLN A 28 18.60 -12.97 -9.49
CA GLN A 28 18.00 -11.85 -10.23
C GLN A 28 18.45 -11.89 -11.69
N ALA A 29 17.52 -11.60 -12.62
CA ALA A 29 17.82 -11.47 -14.06
C ALA A 29 18.57 -12.69 -14.64
N GLY A 30 18.16 -13.90 -14.26
CA GLY A 30 18.77 -15.16 -14.71
C GLY A 30 20.16 -15.45 -14.14
N LYS A 31 20.66 -14.66 -13.19
CA LYS A 31 21.96 -14.85 -12.53
C LYS A 31 21.77 -15.14 -11.04
N ALA A 32 22.66 -15.95 -10.48
CA ALA A 32 22.78 -16.17 -9.04
C ALA A 32 24.03 -15.44 -8.53
N GLU A 33 23.84 -14.50 -7.61
CA GLU A 33 24.89 -13.79 -6.90
C GLU A 33 25.19 -14.53 -5.59
N CYS A 34 26.48 -14.81 -5.32
CA CYS A 34 26.93 -15.42 -4.08
C CYS A 34 27.63 -14.37 -3.21
N VAL A 35 27.20 -14.26 -1.96
CA VAL A 35 27.75 -13.34 -0.95
C VAL A 35 28.21 -14.14 0.27
N VAL A 36 29.40 -13.84 0.77
CA VAL A 36 30.06 -14.57 1.87
C VAL A 36 30.66 -13.61 2.89
N GLY A 37 30.84 -14.09 4.12
CA GLY A 37 31.61 -13.38 5.16
C GLY A 37 30.92 -12.13 5.70
N LYS A 38 31.73 -11.10 6.03
CA LYS A 38 31.28 -9.89 6.74
C LYS A 38 30.03 -9.19 6.15
N PRO A 39 29.84 -9.07 4.82
CA PRO A 39 28.62 -8.46 4.26
C PRO A 39 27.30 -9.11 4.72
N LEU A 40 27.31 -10.36 5.16
CA LEU A 40 26.11 -11.04 5.67
C LEU A 40 25.61 -10.46 7.00
N SER A 41 26.45 -9.73 7.77
CA SER A 41 26.06 -9.15 9.07
C SER A 41 24.97 -8.08 8.97
N GLU A 42 24.85 -7.44 7.81
CA GLU A 42 23.88 -6.38 7.54
C GLU A 42 22.58 -6.91 6.92
N MET A 43 22.46 -8.23 6.78
CA MET A 43 21.29 -8.90 6.20
C MET A 43 20.35 -9.41 7.29
N MET A 44 19.06 -9.50 6.97
CA MET A 44 18.05 -9.99 7.92
C MET A 44 17.74 -11.46 7.69
N ILE A 45 17.47 -12.19 8.77
CA ILE A 45 16.99 -13.57 8.76
C ILE A 45 15.71 -13.68 9.58
N ILE A 46 14.97 -14.76 9.38
CA ILE A 46 13.75 -15.02 10.17
C ILE A 46 14.11 -15.86 11.39
N ILE A 47 13.73 -15.38 12.57
CA ILE A 47 13.83 -16.11 13.83
C ILE A 47 12.42 -16.41 14.36
N ARG A 48 12.20 -17.64 14.82
CA ARG A 48 10.97 -18.02 15.52
C ARG A 48 11.06 -17.55 16.98
N ASN A 49 10.33 -16.51 17.33
CA ASN A 49 10.17 -16.14 18.73
C ASN A 49 9.15 -17.08 19.40
N LEU A 50 9.60 -17.85 20.39
CA LEU A 50 8.79 -18.88 21.07
C LEU A 50 8.20 -18.41 22.40
N LYS A 51 8.46 -17.16 22.82
CA LYS A 51 8.00 -16.61 24.09
C LYS A 51 7.43 -15.20 23.91
N GLY A 52 6.26 -14.96 24.51
CA GLY A 52 5.55 -13.69 24.38
C GLY A 52 4.88 -13.51 23.02
N GLY A 53 4.52 -12.27 22.71
CA GLY A 53 3.92 -11.88 21.43
C GLY A 53 4.74 -10.78 20.72
N PRO A 54 4.42 -10.47 19.47
CA PRO A 54 5.09 -9.39 18.75
C PRO A 54 4.80 -8.02 19.40
N PRO A 55 5.67 -7.01 19.17
CA PRO A 55 5.39 -5.64 19.57
C PRO A 55 4.02 -5.18 19.07
N GLY A 56 3.23 -4.53 19.94
CA GLY A 56 1.90 -4.04 19.60
C GLY A 56 0.79 -5.10 19.59
N CYS A 57 1.06 -6.36 20.00
CA CYS A 57 0.02 -7.36 20.13
C CYS A 57 -1.03 -6.98 21.19
N VAL A 58 -2.31 -7.01 20.82
CA VAL A 58 -3.44 -6.59 21.68
C VAL A 58 -4.13 -7.75 22.41
N CYS A 59 -3.59 -8.97 22.33
CA CYS A 59 -4.20 -10.15 22.95
C CYS A 59 -4.23 -10.04 24.50
N ALA A 60 -4.97 -10.94 25.15
CA ALA A 60 -5.10 -10.93 26.61
C ALA A 60 -3.79 -11.21 27.36
N SER A 61 -2.89 -12.00 26.76
CA SER A 61 -1.64 -12.45 27.39
C SER A 61 -0.47 -11.48 27.24
N CYS A 62 -0.55 -10.52 26.32
CA CYS A 62 0.52 -9.54 26.13
C CYS A 62 0.35 -8.32 27.05
N PRO A 63 1.46 -7.68 27.48
CA PRO A 63 1.40 -6.46 28.25
C PRO A 63 0.53 -5.39 27.59
N LYS A 64 -0.31 -4.73 28.38
CA LYS A 64 -1.14 -3.61 27.92
C LYS A 64 -0.33 -2.33 27.98
N GLY A 65 -0.26 -1.62 26.86
CA GLY A 65 0.46 -0.35 26.74
C GLY A 65 0.87 -0.11 25.29
N PRO A 66 1.20 1.15 24.93
CA PRO A 66 1.76 1.43 23.62
C PRO A 66 3.09 0.70 23.46
N PRO A 67 3.40 0.16 22.27
CA PRO A 67 4.71 -0.43 22.02
C PRO A 67 5.79 0.65 22.16
N PRO A 68 7.03 0.28 22.52
CA PRO A 68 8.14 1.23 22.67
C PRO A 68 8.48 1.94 21.36
N VAL A 69 8.13 1.33 20.22
CA VAL A 69 8.27 1.89 18.87
C VAL A 69 6.91 1.77 18.19
N LEU A 70 6.43 2.88 17.65
CA LEU A 70 5.20 2.92 16.86
C LEU A 70 5.50 2.51 15.41
N ILE A 71 4.51 1.86 14.77
CA ILE A 71 4.62 1.42 13.39
C ILE A 71 4.57 2.65 12.46
N MET A 72 5.60 2.80 11.62
CA MET A 72 5.72 3.88 10.63
C MET A 72 5.49 3.42 9.18
N LEU A 73 5.40 2.11 8.95
CA LEU A 73 5.12 1.52 7.64
C LEU A 73 3.60 1.43 7.41
N ASN A 74 3.19 1.52 6.14
CA ASN A 74 1.82 1.23 5.75
C ASN A 74 1.58 -0.28 5.91
N GLU A 75 0.50 -0.66 6.59
CA GLU A 75 0.16 -2.06 6.78
C GLU A 75 -0.73 -2.55 5.61
N TRP A 76 -0.27 -3.59 4.93
CA TRP A 76 -0.96 -4.21 3.80
C TRP A 76 -1.26 -5.67 4.13
N ALA A 77 -2.54 -6.02 4.14
CA ALA A 77 -2.97 -7.40 4.36
C ALA A 77 -3.25 -8.10 3.04
N ASP A 78 -2.69 -9.29 2.85
CA ASP A 78 -2.96 -10.14 1.68
C ASP A 78 -4.36 -10.76 1.78
N ILE A 79 -5.12 -10.67 0.69
CA ILE A 79 -6.44 -11.31 0.55
C ILE A 79 -6.68 -11.65 -0.93
N ARG A 80 -7.63 -12.54 -1.23
CA ARG A 80 -8.06 -12.79 -2.61
C ARG A 80 -9.46 -12.26 -2.84
N MET A 81 -9.73 -11.80 -4.06
CA MET A 81 -11.10 -11.52 -4.49
C MET A 81 -11.96 -12.78 -4.29
N GLY A 82 -13.13 -12.61 -3.66
CA GLY A 82 -14.04 -13.69 -3.31
C GLY A 82 -13.83 -14.31 -1.93
N ASP A 83 -12.71 -14.03 -1.24
CA ASP A 83 -12.55 -14.38 0.18
C ASP A 83 -13.61 -13.65 1.04
N PRO A 84 -13.93 -14.15 2.25
CA PRO A 84 -14.79 -13.43 3.19
C PRO A 84 -14.30 -12.01 3.46
N TRP A 85 -15.23 -11.07 3.65
CA TRP A 85 -14.88 -9.69 3.98
C TRP A 85 -14.03 -9.64 5.27
N PRO A 86 -12.91 -8.89 5.28
CA PRO A 86 -12.00 -8.89 6.42
C PRO A 86 -12.63 -8.32 7.69
N GLY A 87 -12.28 -8.91 8.82
CA GLY A 87 -12.70 -8.42 10.15
C GLY A 87 -11.80 -7.30 10.72
N TYR A 88 -10.67 -7.00 10.08
CA TYR A 88 -9.81 -5.88 10.44
C TYR A 88 -10.28 -4.58 9.78
N ARG A 89 -9.87 -3.43 10.34
CA ARG A 89 -10.22 -2.12 9.79
C ARG A 89 -9.46 -1.86 8.49
N THR A 90 -10.18 -1.39 7.49
CA THR A 90 -9.66 -1.05 6.16
C THR A 90 -9.79 0.44 5.90
N VAL A 91 -8.89 1.03 5.10
CA VAL A 91 -8.95 2.47 4.80
C VAL A 91 -10.05 2.76 3.78
N ARG A 92 -11.07 3.51 4.21
CA ARG A 92 -12.26 3.87 3.41
C ARG A 92 -12.01 5.13 2.58
N ALA A 93 -12.56 5.17 1.38
CA ALA A 93 -12.46 6.31 0.47
C ALA A 93 -13.12 7.56 1.04
N GLY A 94 -12.37 8.66 1.16
CA GLY A 94 -12.84 9.95 1.65
C GLY A 94 -13.42 9.95 3.07
N ASP A 95 -13.23 8.87 3.83
CA ASP A 95 -13.84 8.63 5.15
C ASP A 95 -15.38 8.80 5.15
N LYS A 96 -16.03 8.51 4.01
CA LYS A 96 -17.47 8.75 3.81
C LYS A 96 -18.11 7.73 2.85
N THR A 97 -19.44 7.76 2.79
CA THR A 97 -20.20 7.10 1.72
C THR A 97 -20.06 7.95 0.48
N LEU A 98 -19.61 7.35 -0.62
CA LEU A 98 -19.35 8.09 -1.85
C LEU A 98 -20.64 8.39 -2.63
N ASN A 99 -20.64 9.50 -3.37
CA ASN A 99 -21.62 9.71 -4.44
C ASN A 99 -21.25 8.87 -5.67
N ALA A 100 -21.35 7.53 -5.57
CA ALA A 100 -20.92 6.62 -6.63
C ALA A 100 -21.84 6.64 -7.87
N THR A 101 -21.29 6.21 -9.01
CA THR A 101 -22.05 5.94 -10.24
C THR A 101 -23.05 4.80 -10.03
N ALA A 102 -24.17 4.81 -10.76
CA ALA A 102 -25.14 3.73 -10.67
C ALA A 102 -24.49 2.37 -10.97
N GLY A 103 -24.72 1.38 -10.10
CA GLY A 103 -24.13 0.04 -10.20
C GLY A 103 -22.79 -0.12 -9.48
N ASP A 104 -22.08 0.97 -9.16
CA ASP A 104 -20.88 0.92 -8.32
C ASP A 104 -21.25 0.96 -6.83
N CYS A 105 -20.48 0.27 -5.99
CA CYS A 105 -20.65 0.36 -4.54
C CYS A 105 -20.18 1.73 -4.02
N ALA A 106 -20.97 2.37 -3.16
CA ALA A 106 -20.60 3.64 -2.51
C ALA A 106 -19.57 3.47 -1.36
N GLU A 107 -19.38 2.23 -0.88
CA GLU A 107 -18.50 1.88 0.22
C GLU A 107 -17.19 1.26 -0.30
N GLN A 108 -16.26 2.12 -0.68
CA GLN A 108 -15.02 1.72 -1.35
C GLN A 108 -13.82 1.83 -0.40
N HIS A 109 -12.94 0.83 -0.45
CA HIS A 109 -11.73 0.77 0.39
C HIS A 109 -10.48 0.55 -0.43
N VAL A 110 -9.36 1.08 0.05
CA VAL A 110 -8.08 1.08 -0.66
C VAL A 110 -7.51 -0.33 -0.80
N ALA A 111 -7.19 -0.70 -2.04
CA ALA A 111 -6.51 -1.94 -2.35
C ALA A 111 -5.41 -1.72 -3.40
N LEU A 112 -4.46 -2.65 -3.42
CA LEU A 112 -3.32 -2.71 -4.30
C LEU A 112 -3.33 -4.06 -5.03
N TRP A 113 -3.06 -4.00 -6.33
CA TRP A 113 -2.85 -5.15 -7.19
C TRP A 113 -1.59 -4.93 -8.03
N TYR A 114 -1.14 -5.96 -8.75
CA TYR A 114 0.00 -5.87 -9.66
C TYR A 114 -0.35 -6.43 -11.03
N VAL A 115 0.00 -5.67 -12.07
CA VAL A 115 -0.15 -6.09 -13.47
C VAL A 115 1.17 -5.90 -14.18
N HIS A 116 1.76 -6.98 -14.69
CA HIS A 116 3.08 -6.97 -15.34
C HIS A 116 4.18 -6.29 -14.51
N GLY A 117 4.13 -6.43 -13.18
CA GLY A 117 5.09 -5.84 -12.24
C GLY A 117 4.78 -4.40 -11.82
N GLU A 118 3.78 -3.75 -12.41
CA GLU A 118 3.36 -2.39 -12.05
C GLU A 118 2.35 -2.41 -10.89
N PRO A 119 2.52 -1.58 -9.85
CA PRO A 119 1.54 -1.43 -8.79
C PRO A 119 0.30 -0.69 -9.32
N VAL A 120 -0.88 -1.21 -9.02
CA VAL A 120 -2.17 -0.65 -9.42
C VAL A 120 -3.02 -0.46 -8.17
N MET A 121 -3.15 0.79 -7.73
CA MET A 121 -4.14 1.11 -6.69
C MET A 121 -5.54 1.04 -7.29
N GLY A 122 -6.48 0.56 -6.49
CA GLY A 122 -7.87 0.42 -6.88
C GLY A 122 -8.76 0.36 -5.65
N ARG A 123 -9.89 -0.32 -5.80
CA ARG A 123 -10.89 -0.40 -4.74
C ARG A 123 -11.36 -1.82 -4.49
N ILE A 124 -11.76 -2.06 -3.25
CA ILE A 124 -12.59 -3.21 -2.86
C ILE A 124 -13.87 -2.74 -2.17
N TRP A 125 -14.87 -3.61 -2.16
CA TRP A 125 -16.11 -3.42 -1.41
C TRP A 125 -16.69 -4.77 -0.96
N ASN A 126 -17.56 -4.72 0.04
CA ASN A 126 -18.26 -5.89 0.54
C ASN A 126 -19.44 -6.20 -0.40
N ASN A 127 -19.38 -7.35 -1.06
CA ASN A 127 -20.45 -7.86 -1.90
C ASN A 127 -21.01 -9.14 -1.29
N GLY A 128 -22.06 -9.02 -0.49
CA GLY A 128 -22.72 -10.18 0.14
C GLY A 128 -21.81 -10.97 1.09
N GLY A 129 -20.94 -10.28 1.84
CA GLY A 129 -20.00 -10.89 2.77
C GLY A 129 -18.67 -11.33 2.14
N LYS A 130 -18.48 -11.11 0.83
CA LYS A 130 -17.24 -11.44 0.11
C LYS A 130 -16.57 -10.19 -0.44
N VAL A 131 -15.26 -10.27 -0.64
CA VAL A 131 -14.47 -9.20 -1.26
C VAL A 131 -14.73 -9.17 -2.76
N ALA A 132 -15.29 -8.07 -3.26
CA ALA A 132 -15.26 -7.71 -4.66
C ALA A 132 -14.24 -6.58 -4.89
N ALA A 133 -13.72 -6.46 -6.10
CA ALA A 133 -12.63 -5.55 -6.40
C ALA A 133 -12.72 -4.96 -7.81
N ALA A 134 -12.14 -3.77 -8.00
CA ALA A 134 -12.01 -3.14 -9.31
C ALA A 134 -10.68 -2.38 -9.43
N PHE A 135 -9.94 -2.66 -10.50
CA PHE A 135 -8.66 -2.01 -10.81
C PHE A 135 -8.65 -1.53 -12.26
N GLY A 136 -8.15 -0.31 -12.47
CA GLY A 136 -8.01 0.29 -13.79
C GLY A 136 -6.55 0.27 -14.21
N TRP A 137 -6.21 -0.41 -15.30
CA TRP A 137 -4.85 -0.42 -15.82
C TRP A 137 -4.84 -0.43 -17.34
N ASN A 138 -3.97 0.39 -17.91
CA ASN A 138 -3.83 0.61 -19.34
C ASN A 138 -5.18 0.82 -20.12
N GLY A 139 -6.17 1.50 -19.54
CA GLY A 139 -7.44 1.81 -20.22
C GLY A 139 -8.45 0.68 -20.13
N LYS A 140 -8.08 -0.41 -19.44
CA LYS A 140 -8.92 -1.58 -19.19
C LYS A 140 -9.36 -1.60 -17.74
N ALA A 141 -10.63 -1.92 -17.53
CA ALA A 141 -11.14 -2.26 -16.22
C ALA A 141 -10.96 -3.77 -15.96
N PHE A 142 -10.52 -4.08 -14.75
CA PHE A 142 -10.44 -5.44 -14.24
C PHE A 142 -11.37 -5.52 -13.03
N THR A 143 -12.44 -6.32 -13.16
CA THR A 143 -13.46 -6.54 -12.12
C THR A 143 -13.64 -8.01 -11.77
N ASP A 144 -13.05 -8.90 -12.57
CA ASP A 144 -13.17 -10.34 -12.46
C ASP A 144 -11.78 -10.98 -12.57
N ASN A 145 -11.62 -12.19 -11.99
CA ASN A 145 -10.37 -12.96 -12.04
C ASN A 145 -9.11 -12.21 -11.58
N ILE A 146 -9.25 -11.26 -10.65
CA ILE A 146 -8.14 -10.45 -10.12
C ILE A 146 -7.20 -11.30 -9.25
N GLY A 147 -7.73 -12.29 -8.53
CA GLY A 147 -6.96 -13.18 -7.67
C GLY A 147 -6.45 -12.47 -6.41
N SER A 148 -5.15 -12.59 -6.13
CA SER A 148 -4.51 -12.01 -4.95
C SER A 148 -4.35 -10.50 -5.06
N ILE A 149 -4.72 -9.82 -3.98
CA ILE A 149 -4.60 -8.37 -3.81
C ILE A 149 -4.12 -8.06 -2.38
N GLN A 150 -3.77 -6.80 -2.16
CA GLN A 150 -3.43 -6.30 -0.83
C GLN A 150 -4.41 -5.20 -0.44
N VAL A 151 -4.88 -5.24 0.80
CA VAL A 151 -5.81 -4.23 1.34
C VAL A 151 -5.09 -3.38 2.36
N LEU A 152 -5.25 -2.06 2.25
CA LEU A 152 -4.64 -1.13 3.19
C LEU A 152 -5.37 -1.20 4.54
N VAL A 153 -4.61 -1.53 5.58
CA VAL A 153 -5.13 -1.71 6.94
C VAL A 153 -5.03 -0.39 7.72
N ASP A 154 -6.12 -0.04 8.39
CA ASP A 154 -6.14 1.07 9.33
C ASP A 154 -5.74 0.58 10.74
N LEU A 155 -4.44 0.57 11.01
CA LEU A 155 -3.86 0.12 12.28
C LEU A 155 -4.46 0.87 13.49
N PRO A 156 -4.68 0.19 14.64
CA PRO A 156 -5.12 0.85 15.87
C PRO A 156 -4.26 2.06 16.23
N GLU A 157 -4.89 3.11 16.76
CA GLU A 157 -4.23 4.38 17.07
C GLU A 157 -3.03 4.20 18.01
N GLN A 158 -3.14 3.23 18.93
CA GLN A 158 -2.15 2.95 19.97
C GLN A 158 -0.86 2.32 19.44
N VAL A 159 -0.87 1.77 18.22
CA VAL A 159 0.29 1.08 17.63
C VAL A 159 0.88 1.80 16.42
N ARG A 160 0.16 2.74 15.81
CA ARG A 160 0.64 3.50 14.63
C ARG A 160 1.24 4.85 15.02
N GLY A 161 2.31 5.24 14.34
CA GLY A 161 2.99 6.52 14.52
C GLY A 161 2.59 7.59 13.50
N TYR A 162 1.52 7.36 12.74
CA TYR A 162 0.99 8.28 11.74
C TYR A 162 -0.54 8.21 11.69
N ASP A 163 -1.15 9.16 10.99
CA ASP A 163 -2.58 9.16 10.68
C ASP A 163 -2.83 9.30 9.18
N TYR A 164 -3.79 8.54 8.66
CA TYR A 164 -4.25 8.64 7.27
C TYR A 164 -5.23 9.79 7.11
N LEU A 165 -5.10 10.52 6.00
CA LEU A 165 -5.90 11.70 5.69
C LEU A 165 -6.08 11.81 4.17
N TRP A 166 -7.31 11.98 3.71
CA TRP A 166 -7.58 12.37 2.32
C TRP A 166 -7.31 13.86 2.15
N ARG A 167 -6.34 14.23 1.31
CA ARG A 167 -5.91 15.62 1.12
C ARG A 167 -6.10 16.08 -0.32
N PRO A 168 -6.39 17.38 -0.54
CA PRO A 168 -6.36 17.95 -1.88
C PRO A 168 -5.03 17.70 -2.58
N TRP A 169 -5.05 17.61 -3.90
CA TRP A 169 -3.85 17.39 -4.71
C TRP A 169 -2.71 18.36 -4.37
N SER A 170 -3.01 19.63 -4.13
CA SER A 170 -2.01 20.67 -3.79
C SER A 170 -1.22 20.36 -2.52
N ASP A 171 -1.85 19.71 -1.54
CA ASP A 171 -1.19 19.31 -0.28
C ASP A 171 -0.33 18.05 -0.47
N ALA A 172 -0.76 17.16 -1.37
CA ALA A 172 -0.09 15.92 -1.70
C ALA A 172 1.12 16.13 -2.62
N ALA A 173 1.05 17.13 -3.50
CA ALA A 173 2.06 17.48 -4.50
C ALA A 173 3.12 18.49 -3.98
N VAL A 174 3.42 18.46 -2.68
CA VAL A 174 4.50 19.27 -2.10
C VAL A 174 5.83 18.51 -2.22
N TYR A 175 6.74 18.99 -3.06
CA TYR A 175 8.01 18.32 -3.35
C TYR A 175 9.18 18.73 -2.46
N ASP A 176 9.14 19.94 -1.92
CA ASP A 176 10.14 20.40 -0.96
C ASP A 176 9.97 19.64 0.37
N LYS A 177 11.01 18.89 0.74
CA LYS A 177 11.02 18.05 1.94
C LYS A 177 10.87 18.88 3.23
N ASN A 178 11.30 20.14 3.23
CA ASN A 178 11.27 20.99 4.42
C ASN A 178 9.89 21.58 4.70
N SER A 179 9.04 21.71 3.68
CA SER A 179 7.67 22.21 3.79
C SER A 179 6.61 21.11 3.72
N ARG A 180 7.00 19.86 3.42
CA ARG A 180 6.08 18.73 3.33
C ARG A 180 5.55 18.34 4.71
N VAL A 181 4.23 18.46 4.87
CA VAL A 181 3.51 18.02 6.07
C VAL A 181 2.76 16.69 5.83
N TYR A 182 2.25 16.52 4.60
CA TYR A 182 1.50 15.34 4.20
C TYR A 182 2.32 14.54 3.20
N TYR A 183 2.41 13.23 3.45
CA TYR A 183 3.16 12.31 2.61
C TYR A 183 2.15 11.41 1.90
N PRO A 184 2.05 11.46 0.56
CA PRO A 184 1.18 10.53 -0.15
C PRO A 184 1.47 9.09 0.25
N VAL A 185 0.44 8.28 0.45
CA VAL A 185 0.63 6.83 0.47
C VAL A 185 1.03 6.44 -0.95
N HIS A 186 2.18 5.81 -1.12
CA HIS A 186 2.66 5.41 -2.44
C HIS A 186 3.31 4.03 -2.42
N VAL A 187 3.30 3.39 -3.58
CA VAL A 187 4.16 2.25 -3.90
C VAL A 187 5.04 2.67 -5.06
N ASP A 188 6.35 2.50 -4.89
CA ASP A 188 7.35 2.93 -5.86
C ASP A 188 7.40 1.99 -7.05
N HIS A 189 7.61 2.58 -8.22
CA HIS A 189 7.89 1.84 -9.44
C HIS A 189 8.71 2.71 -10.39
N VAL A 190 9.55 2.09 -11.21
CA VAL A 190 10.46 2.79 -12.15
C VAL A 190 9.73 3.67 -13.17
N LYS A 191 8.44 3.42 -13.41
CA LYS A 191 7.59 4.22 -14.31
C LYS A 191 6.83 5.36 -13.63
N GLY A 192 6.88 5.45 -12.29
CA GLY A 192 6.10 6.40 -11.51
C GLY A 192 5.58 5.77 -10.22
N ASN A 193 5.54 6.57 -9.15
CA ASN A 193 5.03 6.16 -7.86
C ASN A 193 3.51 6.27 -7.85
N ILE A 194 2.82 5.23 -7.40
CA ILE A 194 1.36 5.14 -7.50
C ILE A 194 0.73 5.29 -6.11
N SER A 195 -0.22 6.23 -6.02
CA SER A 195 -0.95 6.59 -4.79
C SER A 195 -2.45 6.31 -4.93
N PRO A 196 -3.16 5.96 -3.84
CA PRO A 196 -4.62 5.90 -3.83
C PRO A 196 -5.21 7.30 -4.03
N CYS A 197 -6.23 7.40 -4.89
CA CYS A 197 -6.83 8.67 -5.28
C CYS A 197 -8.35 8.54 -5.40
N LEU A 198 -9.07 9.46 -4.75
CA LEU A 198 -10.52 9.60 -4.88
C LEU A 198 -10.82 10.64 -5.96
N LEU A 199 -11.36 10.17 -7.08
CA LEU A 199 -11.68 10.98 -8.23
C LEU A 199 -13.09 11.56 -8.09
N THR A 200 -13.23 12.86 -8.38
CA THR A 200 -14.52 13.54 -8.57
C THR A 200 -14.76 13.76 -10.06
N LEU A 201 -15.59 12.91 -10.67
CA LEU A 201 -15.90 12.90 -12.09
C LEU A 201 -16.63 14.19 -12.53
N PRO A 202 -16.65 14.52 -13.83
CA PRO A 202 -17.33 15.73 -14.34
C PRO A 202 -18.82 15.84 -13.97
N ASN A 203 -19.49 14.71 -13.79
CA ASN A 203 -20.90 14.63 -13.37
C ASN A 203 -21.09 14.69 -11.84
N GLY A 204 -20.04 15.00 -11.07
CA GLY A 204 -20.06 15.06 -9.60
C GLY A 204 -20.06 13.69 -8.91
N LYS A 205 -19.97 12.60 -9.66
CA LYS A 205 -19.82 11.24 -9.11
C LYS A 205 -18.41 10.99 -8.63
N GLU A 206 -18.26 10.05 -7.70
CA GLU A 206 -17.01 9.75 -7.03
C GLU A 206 -16.59 8.30 -7.23
N ALA A 207 -15.29 8.08 -7.45
CA ALA A 207 -14.72 6.73 -7.58
C ALA A 207 -13.29 6.68 -7.05
N LEU A 208 -13.00 5.67 -6.24
CA LEU A 208 -11.66 5.36 -5.77
C LEU A 208 -10.87 4.63 -6.86
N GLY A 209 -9.66 5.12 -7.10
CA GLY A 209 -8.68 4.56 -8.01
C GLY A 209 -7.26 4.96 -7.62
N LYS A 210 -6.47 5.37 -8.61
CA LYS A 210 -5.04 5.64 -8.46
C LYS A 210 -4.62 7.00 -9.02
N ALA A 211 -3.50 7.50 -8.55
CA ALA A 211 -2.81 8.65 -9.10
C ALA A 211 -1.31 8.40 -9.18
N ASP A 212 -0.69 8.96 -10.21
CA ASP A 212 0.73 9.29 -10.26
C ASP A 212 0.84 10.80 -10.11
N ILE A 213 1.25 11.23 -8.91
CA ILE A 213 1.20 12.64 -8.52
C ILE A 213 2.24 13.46 -9.29
N ARG A 214 3.42 12.89 -9.53
CA ARG A 214 4.52 13.57 -10.22
C ARG A 214 4.23 13.78 -11.69
N ASN A 215 3.58 12.80 -12.31
CA ASN A 215 3.23 12.85 -13.73
C ASN A 215 1.83 13.43 -13.98
N GLU A 216 1.15 13.92 -12.93
CA GLU A 216 -0.20 14.48 -13.00
C GLU A 216 -1.20 13.58 -13.72
N ARG A 217 -1.22 12.28 -13.37
CA ARG A 217 -2.17 11.31 -13.93
C ARG A 217 -3.02 10.70 -12.84
N ALA A 218 -4.30 10.50 -13.10
CA ALA A 218 -5.18 9.74 -12.22
C ALA A 218 -6.19 8.93 -13.02
N SER A 219 -6.57 7.77 -12.51
CA SER A 219 -7.62 6.95 -13.14
C SER A 219 -8.37 6.09 -12.14
N ALA A 220 -9.61 5.74 -12.48
CA ALA A 220 -10.43 4.81 -11.71
C ALA A 220 -11.36 4.03 -12.63
N VAL A 221 -11.75 2.82 -12.21
CA VAL A 221 -12.78 2.07 -12.94
C VAL A 221 -14.14 2.74 -12.71
N VAL A 222 -14.83 3.11 -13.78
CA VAL A 222 -16.19 3.65 -13.75
C VAL A 222 -16.97 3.02 -14.89
N ALA A 223 -18.15 2.48 -14.62
CA ALA A 223 -19.01 1.86 -15.64
C ALA A 223 -18.27 0.86 -16.56
N GLY A 224 -17.37 0.07 -15.99
CA GLY A 224 -16.59 -0.94 -16.72
C GLY A 224 -15.42 -0.41 -17.56
N LYS A 225 -15.01 0.85 -17.40
CA LYS A 225 -13.86 1.46 -18.09
C LYS A 225 -12.88 2.08 -17.11
N ASP A 226 -11.58 2.07 -17.43
CA ASP A 226 -10.55 2.83 -16.70
C ASP A 226 -10.59 4.29 -17.20
N GLU A 227 -11.38 5.12 -16.52
CA GLU A 227 -11.54 6.54 -16.82
C GLU A 227 -10.31 7.31 -16.36
N ARG A 228 -9.70 8.08 -17.27
CA ARG A 228 -8.37 8.68 -17.09
C ARG A 228 -8.40 10.19 -17.18
N PHE A 229 -7.60 10.82 -16.34
CA PHE A 229 -7.45 12.26 -16.24
C PHE A 229 -5.97 12.60 -16.16
N GLU A 230 -5.57 13.67 -16.84
CA GLU A 230 -4.18 14.15 -16.86
C GLU A 230 -4.12 15.67 -16.70
N GLY A 231 -2.96 16.16 -16.24
CA GLY A 231 -2.70 17.59 -16.08
C GLY A 231 -3.67 18.27 -15.10
N PRO A 232 -4.11 19.52 -15.34
CA PRO A 232 -4.94 20.27 -14.40
C PRO A 232 -6.26 19.58 -13.98
N ALA A 233 -6.74 18.62 -14.77
CA ALA A 233 -7.97 17.88 -14.47
C ALA A 233 -7.86 17.05 -13.18
N VAL A 234 -6.65 16.67 -12.75
CA VAL A 234 -6.44 15.85 -11.56
C VAL A 234 -6.39 16.67 -10.26
N HIS A 235 -6.21 17.99 -10.34
CA HIS A 235 -5.96 18.84 -9.16
C HIS A 235 -7.17 18.95 -8.21
N LYS A 236 -8.37 18.64 -8.70
CA LYS A 236 -9.61 18.58 -7.88
C LYS A 236 -9.76 17.29 -7.07
N PHE A 237 -8.93 16.29 -7.31
CA PHE A 237 -9.02 14.99 -6.65
C PHE A 237 -8.41 15.01 -5.26
N LEU A 238 -8.81 14.04 -4.44
CA LEU A 238 -8.21 13.80 -3.14
C LEU A 238 -7.24 12.64 -3.21
N VAL A 239 -6.05 12.83 -2.68
CA VAL A 239 -5.02 11.78 -2.56
C VAL A 239 -5.01 11.29 -1.11
N LEU A 240 -4.89 9.98 -0.93
CA LEU A 240 -4.63 9.45 0.40
C LEU A 240 -3.19 9.79 0.82
N CYS A 241 -3.07 10.58 1.88
CA CYS A 241 -1.81 10.90 2.52
C CYS A 241 -1.73 10.30 3.92
N ARG A 242 -0.53 10.29 4.46
CA ARG A 242 -0.22 10.01 5.86
C ARG A 242 0.55 11.18 6.46
N LYS A 243 0.29 11.47 7.73
CA LYS A 243 0.99 12.50 8.51
C LYS A 243 1.60 11.85 9.75
N PRO A 244 2.90 12.05 10.04
CA PRO A 244 3.49 11.50 11.25
C PRO A 244 2.90 12.17 12.49
N LYS A 245 2.73 11.39 13.56
CA LYS A 245 2.33 11.89 14.88
C LYS A 245 3.47 12.71 15.52
N PRO A 246 3.19 13.56 16.52
CA PRO A 246 4.22 14.32 17.21
C PRO A 246 5.39 13.44 17.68
N GLY A 247 6.62 13.85 17.35
CA GLY A 247 7.84 13.11 17.68
C GLY A 247 8.16 11.92 16.76
N GLN A 248 7.30 11.60 15.79
CA GLN A 248 7.56 10.57 14.79
C GLN A 248 8.04 11.18 13.47
N LYS A 249 8.75 10.38 12.67
CA LYS A 249 9.22 10.74 11.33
C LYS A 249 9.15 9.53 10.41
N PHE A 250 8.89 9.75 9.13
CA PHE A 250 9.09 8.71 8.13
C PHE A 250 10.58 8.63 7.79
N ASP A 251 11.07 7.41 7.60
CA ASP A 251 12.38 7.19 7.01
C ASP A 251 12.24 7.45 5.50
N GLU A 252 12.74 8.60 5.05
CA GLU A 252 12.82 9.00 3.62
C GLU A 252 14.26 8.95 3.10
#